data_AF-A0A942MBT3-F1
#
_entry.id   AF-A0A942MBT3-F1
#
_cell.length_a   1.000
_cell.length_b   1.000
_cell.length_c   1.000
_cell.angle_alpha   90.00
_cell.angle_beta   90.00
_cell.angle_gamma   90.00
#
_symmetry.space_group_name_H-M   'P 1'
#
loop_
_entity.id
_entity.type
_entity.pdbx_description
1 polymer ?
#
loop_
_entity_poly.entity_id
_entity_poly.type
_entity_poly.pdbx_seq_one_letter_code
_entity_poly.pdbx_strand_id
1 'polypeptide(L)'
;MANNKNRKRLVPGVEQALEKFKQEIASELGIVDSSPGSSLEAALSKYKNEIAGELGIAGTISEKGWDSISSRNCGKVGGRMGGKIGGNMVKKMVEMAEKNLKP
;
A
#
# COMPACT_ATOMS: atom_id res chain seq x y z
N MET A 1 16.60 12.97 2.26
CA MET A 1 16.59 11.56 2.69
C MET A 1 15.97 11.49 4.09
N ALA A 2 14.90 10.70 4.28
CA ALA A 2 14.12 10.69 5.51
C ALA A 2 14.82 9.89 6.64
N ASN A 3 15.00 10.54 7.79
CA ASN A 3 15.68 10.02 8.97
C ASN A 3 14.92 8.83 9.61
N ASN A 4 15.44 7.62 9.40
CA ASN A 4 14.88 6.36 9.88
C ASN A 4 15.43 6.01 11.27
N LYS A 5 14.83 6.52 12.37
CA LYS A 5 15.29 6.12 13.71
C LYS A 5 14.25 5.79 14.79
N ASN A 6 12.93 5.95 14.60
CA ASN A 6 12.02 5.73 15.74
C ASN A 6 10.58 5.25 15.44
N ARG A 7 10.29 4.67 14.26
CA ARG A 7 8.95 4.08 14.01
C ARG A 7 8.89 2.63 14.50
N LYS A 8 9.07 2.41 15.80
CA LYS A 8 8.76 1.11 16.42
C LYS A 8 7.25 0.92 16.42
N ARG A 9 6.78 -0.30 16.08
CA ARG A 9 5.38 -0.68 16.22
C ARG A 9 4.99 -0.61 17.70
N LEU A 10 3.73 -0.25 17.98
CA LEU A 10 3.21 -0.22 19.35
C LEU A 10 3.33 -1.60 20.02
N VAL A 11 3.06 -2.65 19.26
CA VAL A 11 3.18 -4.04 19.70
C VAL A 11 4.46 -4.65 19.11
N PRO A 12 5.42 -5.12 19.93
CA PRO A 12 6.63 -5.77 19.43
C PRO A 12 6.27 -7.09 18.71
N GLY A 13 6.98 -7.41 17.63
CA GLY A 13 6.77 -8.65 16.86
C GLY A 13 5.55 -8.67 15.93
N VAL A 14 4.70 -7.62 15.94
CA VAL A 14 3.46 -7.57 15.13
C VAL A 14 3.70 -7.40 13.63
N GLU A 15 4.94 -7.19 13.20
CA GLU A 15 5.29 -6.84 11.81
C GLU A 15 4.84 -7.90 10.80
N GLN A 16 5.06 -9.19 11.12
CA GLN A 16 4.65 -10.29 10.25
C GLN A 16 3.12 -10.40 10.12
N ALA A 17 2.40 -10.18 11.23
CA ALA A 17 0.94 -10.18 11.23
C ALA A 17 0.38 -9.01 10.41
N LEU A 18 0.96 -7.80 10.56
CA LEU A 18 0.56 -6.64 9.77
C LEU A 18 0.87 -6.80 8.28
N GLU A 19 1.99 -7.42 7.91
CA GLU A 19 2.32 -7.67 6.50
C GLU A 19 1.35 -8.67 5.88
N LYS A 20 1.02 -9.77 6.60
CA LYS A 20 -0.02 -10.71 6.17
C LYS A 20 -1.37 -10.01 5.98
N PHE A 21 -1.78 -9.21 6.97
CA PHE A 21 -3.05 -8.50 6.90
C PHE A 21 -3.09 -7.49 5.73
N LYS A 22 -1.98 -6.80 5.47
CA LYS A 22 -1.85 -5.91 4.30
C LYS A 22 -1.98 -6.69 2.99
N GLN A 23 -1.39 -7.89 2.90
CA GLN A 23 -1.54 -8.76 1.73
C GLN A 23 -2.98 -9.19 1.55
N GLU A 24 -3.66 -9.64 2.61
CA GLU A 24 -5.08 -10.03 2.56
C GLU A 24 -5.96 -8.88 2.04
N ILE A 25 -5.83 -7.68 2.62
CA ILE A 25 -6.58 -6.50 2.15
C ILE A 25 -6.25 -6.18 0.69
N ALA A 26 -4.98 -6.25 0.30
CA ALA A 26 -4.58 -5.96 -1.08
C ALA A 26 -5.16 -7.00 -2.07
N SER A 27 -5.23 -8.28 -1.68
CA SER A 27 -5.87 -9.34 -2.45
C SER A 27 -7.37 -9.14 -2.56
N GLU A 28 -8.06 -8.80 -1.47
CA GLU A 28 -9.51 -8.52 -1.47
C GLU A 28 -9.89 -7.33 -2.33
N LEU A 29 -9.01 -6.32 -2.42
CA LEU A 29 -9.22 -5.15 -3.27
C LEU A 29 -8.88 -5.41 -4.74
N GLY A 30 -8.46 -6.64 -5.10
CA GLY A 30 -8.03 -7.00 -6.45
C GLY A 30 -6.74 -6.30 -6.89
N ILE A 31 -5.97 -5.76 -5.95
CA ILE A 31 -4.68 -5.10 -6.24
C ILE A 31 -3.58 -6.14 -6.44
N VAL A 32 -3.66 -7.25 -5.71
CA VAL A 32 -2.74 -8.38 -5.79
C VAL A 32 -3.52 -9.57 -6.32
N ASP A 33 -3.09 -10.09 -7.46
CA ASP A 33 -3.60 -11.35 -7.95
C ASP A 33 -3.00 -12.49 -7.10
N SER A 34 -3.84 -13.42 -6.64
CA SER A 34 -3.41 -14.55 -5.81
C SER A 34 -2.66 -15.63 -6.62
N SER A 35 -2.30 -15.34 -7.88
CA SER A 35 -1.57 -16.26 -8.73
C SER A 35 -0.24 -16.68 -8.09
N PRO A 36 0.03 -18.00 -7.97
CA PRO A 36 1.29 -18.50 -7.44
C PRO A 36 2.43 -18.07 -8.38
N GLY A 37 3.30 -17.17 -7.90
CA GLY A 37 4.45 -16.65 -8.65
C GLY A 37 4.44 -15.14 -8.91
N SER A 38 3.31 -14.44 -8.73
CA SER A 38 3.31 -12.98 -8.75
C SER A 38 3.83 -12.42 -7.43
N SER A 39 5.01 -11.79 -7.45
CA SER A 39 5.53 -11.06 -6.30
C SER A 39 4.59 -9.91 -5.93
N LEU A 40 4.33 -9.73 -4.62
CA LEU A 40 3.59 -8.58 -4.08
C LEU A 40 4.14 -7.25 -4.64
N GLU A 41 5.45 -7.19 -4.84
CA GLU A 41 6.11 -6.02 -5.41
C GLU A 41 5.68 -5.75 -6.86
N ALA A 42 5.50 -6.79 -7.67
CA ALA A 42 5.06 -6.68 -9.05
C ALA A 42 3.60 -6.20 -9.14
N ALA A 43 2.73 -6.76 -8.31
CA ALA A 43 1.33 -6.34 -8.20
C ALA A 43 1.18 -4.87 -7.77
N LEU A 44 1.90 -4.48 -6.71
CA LEU A 44 1.92 -3.09 -6.27
C LEU A 44 2.53 -2.15 -7.31
N SER A 45 3.53 -2.60 -8.07
CA SER A 45 4.14 -1.82 -9.13
C SER A 45 3.18 -1.60 -10.31
N LYS A 46 2.44 -2.65 -10.71
CA LYS A 46 1.35 -2.52 -11.69
C LYS A 46 0.32 -1.50 -11.22
N TYR A 47 -0.12 -1.61 -9.97
CA TYR A 47 -1.11 -0.70 -9.43
C TYR A 47 -0.62 0.76 -9.32
N LYS A 48 0.65 0.98 -8.99
CA LYS A 48 1.27 2.32 -9.07
C LYS A 48 1.26 2.87 -10.50
N ASN A 49 1.52 2.03 -11.50
CA ASN A 49 1.49 2.44 -12.90
C ASN A 49 0.07 2.77 -13.38
N GLU A 50 -0.94 2.03 -12.92
CA GLU A 50 -2.35 2.35 -13.19
C GLU A 50 -2.72 3.74 -12.63
N ILE A 51 -2.39 3.99 -11.35
CA ILE A 51 -2.62 5.30 -10.72
C ILE A 51 -1.83 6.41 -11.43
N ALA A 52 -0.60 6.12 -11.85
CA ALA A 52 0.22 7.07 -12.62
C ALA A 52 -0.41 7.40 -13.98
N GLY A 53 -1.06 6.42 -14.62
CA GLY A 53 -1.86 6.60 -15.84
C GLY A 53 -3.02 7.56 -15.61
N GLU A 54 -3.80 7.34 -14.54
CA GLU A 54 -4.91 8.23 -14.16
C GLU A 54 -4.44 9.67 -13.84
N LEU A 55 -3.21 9.81 -13.33
CA LEU A 55 -2.62 11.11 -13.01
C LEU A 55 -1.94 11.78 -14.20
N GLY A 56 -1.89 11.13 -15.37
CA GLY A 56 -1.22 11.64 -16.57
C GLY A 56 0.30 11.72 -16.46
N ILE A 57 0.91 11.01 -15.51
CA ILE A 57 2.37 11.03 -15.27
C ILE A 57 3.06 9.74 -15.72
N ALA A 58 2.31 8.75 -16.20
CA ALA A 58 2.83 7.47 -16.67
C ALA A 58 3.89 7.65 -17.77
N GLY A 59 3.67 8.53 -18.74
CA GLY A 59 4.63 8.78 -19.82
C GLY A 59 5.99 9.26 -19.31
N THR A 60 6.00 10.19 -18.34
CA THR A 60 7.24 10.69 -17.72
C THR A 60 7.96 9.59 -16.93
N ILE A 61 7.21 8.73 -16.23
CA ILE A 61 7.79 7.59 -15.51
C ILE A 61 8.44 6.59 -16.48
N SER A 62 7.77 6.30 -17.61
CA SER A 62 8.30 5.38 -18.62
C SER A 62 9.55 5.93 -19.32
N GLU A 63 9.61 7.25 -19.56
CA GLU A 63 10.74 7.87 -20.26
C GLU A 63 11.94 8.16 -19.34
N LYS A 64 11.69 8.73 -18.16
CA LYS A 64 12.73 9.29 -17.28
C LYS A 64 12.81 8.62 -15.91
N GLY A 65 11.94 7.64 -15.64
CA GLY A 65 11.88 6.95 -14.35
C GLY A 65 11.22 7.74 -13.23
N TRP A 66 10.98 7.07 -12.10
CA TRP A 66 10.35 7.66 -10.91
C TRP A 66 11.16 8.77 -10.25
N ASP A 67 12.48 8.80 -10.44
CA ASP A 67 13.36 9.82 -9.87
C ASP A 67 13.08 11.22 -10.43
N SER A 68 12.66 11.27 -11.71
CA SER A 68 12.28 12.51 -12.40
C SER A 68 10.93 13.08 -11.96
N ILE A 69 10.14 12.33 -11.18
CA ILE A 69 8.80 12.71 -10.78
C ILE A 69 8.86 13.55 -9.50
N SER A 70 8.15 14.68 -9.50
CA SER A 70 8.09 15.55 -8.32
C SER A 70 7.61 14.78 -7.09
N SER A 71 8.14 15.12 -5.91
CA SER A 71 7.73 14.51 -4.64
C SER A 71 6.22 14.62 -4.40
N ARG A 72 5.58 15.68 -4.92
CA ARG A 72 4.13 15.86 -4.89
C ARG A 72 3.41 14.78 -5.70
N ASN A 73 3.87 14.47 -6.91
CA ASN A 73 3.26 13.46 -7.77
C ASN A 73 3.54 12.04 -7.27
N CYS A 74 4.75 11.76 -6.80
CA CYS A 74 5.06 10.50 -6.09
C CYS A 74 4.17 10.33 -4.85
N GLY A 75 3.97 11.41 -4.09
CA GLY A 75 3.06 11.44 -2.94
C GLY A 75 1.61 11.19 -3.32
N LYS A 76 1.11 11.71 -4.45
CA LYS A 76 -0.24 11.42 -4.96
C LYS A 76 -0.42 9.94 -5.31
N VAL A 77 0.53 9.34 -6.03
CA VAL A 77 0.49 7.90 -6.37
C VAL A 77 0.53 7.06 -5.09
N GLY A 78 1.55 7.27 -4.26
CA GLY A 78 1.75 6.52 -3.03
C GLY A 78 0.60 6.71 -2.03
N GLY A 79 0.02 7.90 -1.97
CA GLY A 79 -1.12 8.23 -1.12
C GLY A 79 -2.41 7.56 -1.59
N ARG A 80 -2.68 7.50 -2.89
CA ARG A 80 -3.84 6.74 -3.43
C ARG A 80 -3.72 5.25 -3.15
N MET A 81 -2.53 4.67 -3.36
CA MET A 81 -2.28 3.26 -3.07
C MET A 81 -2.34 2.96 -1.57
N GLY A 82 -1.55 3.68 -0.78
CA GLY A 82 -1.45 3.51 0.66
C GLY A 82 -2.74 3.84 1.39
N GLY A 83 -3.50 4.83 0.92
CA GLY A 83 -4.81 5.19 1.44
C GLY A 83 -5.86 4.11 1.19
N LYS A 84 -5.86 3.49 0.01
CA LYS A 84 -6.80 2.40 -0.30
C LYS A 84 -6.49 1.15 0.52
N ILE A 85 -5.22 0.74 0.62
CA ILE A 85 -4.85 -0.45 1.38
C ILE A 85 -4.92 -0.16 2.89
N GLY A 86 -4.17 0.84 3.37
CA GLY A 86 -4.08 1.19 4.78
C GLY A 86 -5.41 1.68 5.37
N GLY A 87 -6.21 2.41 4.61
CA GLY A 87 -7.55 2.84 5.06
C GLY A 87 -8.48 1.65 5.27
N ASN A 88 -8.47 0.65 4.38
CA ASN A 88 -9.26 -0.56 4.56
C ASN A 88 -8.72 -1.44 5.70
N MET A 89 -7.41 -1.48 5.91
CA MET A 89 -6.82 -2.13 7.09
C MET A 89 -7.39 -1.52 8.38
N VAL A 90 -7.40 -0.18 8.50
CA VAL A 90 -7.94 0.51 9.69
C VAL A 90 -9.43 0.21 9.86
N LYS A 91 -10.23 0.28 8.78
CA LYS A 91 -11.66 -0.04 8.85
C LYS A 91 -11.92 -1.45 9.40
N LYS A 92 -11.20 -2.45 8.88
CA LYS A 92 -11.32 -3.83 9.35
C LYS A 92 -10.82 -4.03 10.79
N MET A 93 -9.74 -3.35 11.18
CA MET A 93 -9.27 -3.39 12.57
C MET A 93 -10.32 -2.84 13.54
N VAL A 94 -10.99 -1.74 13.17
CA VAL A 94 -12.09 -1.17 13.96
C VAL A 94 -13.24 -2.17 14.05
N GLU A 95 -13.64 -2.78 12.94
CA GLU A 95 -14.70 -3.81 12.94
C GLU A 95 -14.36 -5.00 13.86
N MET A 96 -13.12 -5.51 13.80
CA MET A 96 -12.66 -6.60 14.68
C MET A 96 -12.68 -6.16 16.16
N ALA A 97 -12.24 -4.94 16.45
CA ALA A 97 -12.28 -4.39 17.80
C ALA A 97 -13.72 -4.27 18.31
N GLU A 98 -14.65 -3.76 17.50
CA GLU A 98 -16.07 -3.68 17.85
C GLU A 98 -16.68 -5.06 18.14
N LYS A 99 -16.36 -6.08 17.35
CA LYS A 99 -16.83 -7.47 17.60
C LYS A 99 -16.32 -8.03 18.92
N ASN A 100 -15.08 -7.70 19.31
CA ASN A 100 -14.47 -8.15 20.56
C ASN A 100 -14.92 -7.34 21.78
N LEU A 101 -15.45 -6.13 21.59
CA LEU A 101 -15.97 -5.27 22.66
C LEU A 101 -17.46 -5.49 22.94
N LYS A 102 -18.20 -6.13 22.03
CA LYS A 102 -19.60 -6.48 22.26
C LYS A 102 -19.67 -7.65 23.26
N PRO A 103 -20.49 -7.54 24.33
CA PRO A 103 -20.65 -8.58 25.33
C PRO A 103 -21.31 -9.85 24.79
#